data_AF-H1W4P9-F1
#
_entry.id   AF-H1W4P9-F1
#
_cell.length_a   1.000
_cell.length_b   1.000
_cell.length_c   1.000
_cell.angle_alpha   90.00
_cell.angle_beta   90.00
_cell.angle_gamma   90.00
#
_symmetry.space_group_name_H-M   'P 1'
#
loop_
_entity.id
_entity.type
_entity.pdbx_description
1 polymer ?
#
loop_
_entity_poly.entity_id
_entity_poly.type
_entity_poly.pdbx_seq_one_letter_code
_entity_poly.pdbx_strand_id
1 'polypeptide(L)'
;DEVYSVYEYFNSEEYLSSPTIWDAVTNTTRKACKPSKPFVHFFNTTGILQHNDIGGQWHPTDVGQIKVASHLIQYITLKLGWPLYATGPE
;
A
#
# COMPACT_ATOMS: atom_id res chain seq x y z
N ASP A 1 -4.32 -6.84 11.74
CA ASP A 1 -3.78 -6.00 12.82
C ASP A 1 -2.29 -5.67 12.65
N GLU A 2 -1.42 -6.65 12.39
CA GLU A 2 0.03 -6.39 12.20
C GLU A 2 0.40 -5.47 11.02
N VAL A 3 -0.27 -5.58 9.87
CA VAL A 3 0.01 -4.71 8.72
C VAL A 3 -0.47 -3.27 8.98
N TYR A 4 -1.56 -3.13 9.73
CA TYR A 4 -2.10 -1.81 10.08
C TYR A 4 -1.20 -1.11 11.11
N SER A 5 -0.64 -1.83 12.08
CA SER A 5 0.31 -1.25 13.04
C SER A 5 1.60 -0.75 12.38
N VAL A 6 2.06 -1.39 11.30
CA VAL A 6 3.15 -0.88 10.46
C VAL A 6 2.79 0.47 9.85
N TYR A 7 1.60 0.59 9.27
CA TYR A 7 1.09 1.86 8.74
C TYR A 7 1.02 2.95 9.81
N GLU A 8 0.52 2.63 11.01
CA GLU A 8 0.42 3.58 12.11
C GLU A 8 1.80 4.02 12.61
N TYR A 9 2.71 3.08 12.82
CA TYR A 9 4.05 3.37 13.32
C TYR A 9 4.83 4.30 12.39
N PHE A 10 4.93 3.95 11.10
CA PHE A 10 5.73 4.71 10.14
C PHE A 10 5.13 6.06 9.76
N ASN A 11 3.85 6.28 10.06
CA ASN A 11 3.19 7.58 9.89
C ASN A 11 2.93 8.32 11.21
N SER A 12 3.42 7.81 12.35
CA SER A 12 3.31 8.50 13.63
C SER A 12 4.14 9.79 13.62
N GLU A 13 3.69 10.80 14.37
CA GLU A 13 4.45 12.06 14.52
C GLU A 13 5.85 11.80 15.10
N GLU A 14 5.96 10.86 16.04
CA GLU A 14 7.23 10.46 16.63
C GLU A 14 8.21 9.96 15.56
N TYR A 15 7.80 8.99 14.73
CA TYR A 15 8.64 8.48 13.65
C TYR A 15 8.94 9.57 12.60
N LEU A 16 7.91 10.32 12.19
CA LEU A 16 8.02 11.32 11.13
C LEU A 16 8.87 12.53 11.53
N SER A 17 9.00 12.83 12.82
CA SER A 17 9.85 13.93 13.32
C SER A 17 11.35 13.66 13.12
N SER A 18 11.77 12.39 13.23
CA SER A 18 13.16 11.94 13.04
C SER A 18 13.24 10.49 12.50
N PRO A 19 12.89 10.29 11.21
CA PRO A 19 12.88 8.96 10.60
C PRO A 19 14.27 8.33 10.58
N THR A 20 14.32 7.00 10.69
CA THR A 20 15.56 6.25 10.42
C THR A 20 15.62 5.93 8.93
N ILE A 21 16.69 6.36 8.26
CA ILE A 21 16.95 6.09 6.84
C ILE A 21 18.14 5.12 6.72
N TRP A 22 18.07 4.23 5.74
CA TRP A 22 19.17 3.33 5.39
C TRP A 22 19.96 3.91 4.21
N ASP A 23 21.27 3.89 4.34
CA ASP A 23 22.22 4.26 3.28
C ASP A 23 22.78 2.99 2.65
N ALA A 24 22.42 2.76 1.39
CA ALA A 24 22.83 1.58 0.64
C ALA A 24 24.33 1.56 0.30
N VAL A 25 24.98 2.73 0.24
CA VAL A 25 26.39 2.86 -0.14
C VAL A 25 27.28 2.52 1.04
N THR A 26 26.93 3.00 2.22
CA THR A 26 27.70 2.74 3.46
C THR A 26 27.16 1.54 4.25
N ASN A 27 26.01 0.99 3.85
CA ASN A 27 25.28 -0.06 4.56
C ASN A 27 25.03 0.26 6.05
N THR A 28 24.67 1.52 6.32
CA THR A 28 24.40 2.00 7.68
C THR A 28 23.05 2.69 7.77
N THR A 29 22.48 2.72 8.98
CA THR A 29 21.26 3.47 9.27
C THR A 29 21.59 4.77 10.00
N ARG A 30 20.90 5.85 9.66
CA ARG A 30 21.02 7.14 10.34
C ARG A 30 19.69 7.84 10.47
N LYS A 31 19.60 8.87 11.31
CA LYS A 31 18.42 9.73 11.39
C LYS A 31 18.38 10.69 10.20
N ALA A 32 17.18 10.90 9.65
CA ALA A 32 16.95 11.92 8.65
C ALA A 32 17.13 13.31 9.29
N CYS A 33 17.74 14.23 8.54
CA CYS A 33 18.04 15.57 9.05
C CYS A 33 16.81 16.50 9.10
N LYS A 34 15.64 16.03 8.65
CA LYS A 34 14.40 16.80 8.57
C LYS A 34 13.20 15.89 8.83
N PRO A 35 12.10 16.44 9.38
CA PRO A 35 10.84 15.74 9.44
C PRO A 35 10.38 15.29 8.05
N SER A 36 9.72 14.15 7.99
CA SER A 36 9.14 13.61 6.76
C SER A 36 7.61 13.73 6.78
N LYS A 37 7.02 13.75 5.59
CA LYS A 37 5.57 13.61 5.44
C LYS A 37 5.20 12.12 5.57
N PRO A 38 3.95 11.79 5.95
CA PRO A 38 3.44 10.42 5.90
C PRO A 38 3.67 9.80 4.52
N PHE A 39 4.11 8.54 4.48
CA PHE A 39 4.54 7.87 3.24
C PHE A 39 4.11 6.40 3.15
N VAL A 40 3.66 5.78 4.24
CA VAL A 40 3.08 4.44 4.20
C VAL A 40 1.58 4.57 3.95
N HIS A 41 1.03 3.75 3.06
CA HIS A 41 -0.39 3.78 2.71
C HIS A 41 -1.02 2.42 3.00
N PHE A 42 -2.18 2.41 3.64
CA PHE A 42 -2.93 1.19 3.94
C PHE A 42 -4.17 1.10 3.04
N PHE A 43 -4.21 0.06 2.21
CA PHE A 43 -5.36 -0.27 1.37
C PHE A 43 -6.14 -1.42 2.02
N ASN A 44 -7.29 -1.09 2.60
CA ASN A 44 -8.14 -2.06 3.27
C ASN A 44 -9.09 -2.72 2.28
N THR A 45 -8.99 -4.04 2.13
CA THR A 45 -9.85 -4.84 1.24
C THR A 45 -10.98 -5.55 1.96
N THR A 46 -11.17 -5.29 3.27
CA THR A 46 -12.24 -5.91 4.05
C THR A 46 -13.60 -5.66 3.40
N GLY A 47 -14.34 -6.74 3.13
CA GLY A 47 -15.70 -6.68 2.61
C GLY A 47 -15.84 -6.51 1.10
N ILE A 48 -14.75 -6.31 0.34
CA ILE A 48 -14.87 -6.10 -1.12
C ILE A 48 -15.17 -7.40 -1.89
N LEU A 49 -14.75 -8.55 -1.37
CA LEU A 49 -15.00 -9.86 -2.00
C LEU A 49 -16.27 -10.52 -1.43
N GLN A 50 -17.08 -11.10 -2.31
CA GLN A 50 -18.41 -11.65 -2.08
C GLN A 50 -18.58 -13.00 -2.81
N HIS A 51 -19.82 -13.49 -2.92
CA HIS A 51 -20.15 -14.74 -3.62
C HIS A 51 -19.58 -14.75 -5.05
N ASN A 52 -18.94 -15.86 -5.44
CA ASN A 52 -18.21 -16.08 -6.70
C ASN A 52 -16.87 -15.34 -6.88
N ASP A 53 -16.46 -14.48 -5.94
CA ASP A 53 -15.13 -13.86 -6.00
C ASP A 53 -14.03 -14.75 -5.42
N ILE A 54 -14.39 -15.79 -4.65
CA ILE A 54 -13.46 -16.74 -4.03
C ILE A 54 -13.73 -18.13 -4.59
N GLY A 55 -12.67 -18.80 -5.06
CA GLY A 55 -12.71 -20.11 -5.69
C GLY A 55 -12.00 -21.18 -4.88
N GLY A 56 -11.51 -22.22 -5.58
CA GLY A 56 -10.79 -23.33 -4.98
C GLY A 56 -9.62 -22.89 -4.11
N GLN A 57 -9.41 -23.59 -3.00
CA GLN A 57 -8.34 -23.31 -2.02
C GLN A 57 -8.41 -21.90 -1.38
N TRP A 58 -9.57 -21.23 -1.38
CA TRP A 58 -9.75 -19.90 -0.78
C TRP A 58 -8.97 -18.77 -1.46
N HIS A 59 -8.64 -18.94 -2.74
CA HIS A 59 -8.03 -17.88 -3.55
C HIS A 59 -9.09 -17.07 -4.31
N PRO A 60 -8.82 -15.80 -4.64
CA PRO A 60 -9.68 -15.05 -5.54
C PRO A 60 -9.81 -15.73 -6.91
N THR A 61 -11.03 -15.77 -7.44
CA THR A 61 -11.29 -16.08 -8.85
C THR A 61 -10.82 -14.94 -9.74
N ASP A 62 -10.85 -15.10 -11.07
CA ASP A 62 -10.54 -14.00 -11.99
C ASP A 62 -11.42 -12.77 -11.74
N VAL A 63 -12.70 -12.97 -11.40
CA VAL A 63 -13.62 -11.89 -11.03
C VAL A 63 -13.20 -11.23 -9.71
N GLY A 64 -12.79 -12.03 -8.72
CA GLY A 64 -12.25 -11.52 -7.45
C GLY A 64 -10.97 -10.71 -7.65
N GLN A 65 -10.04 -11.18 -8.50
CA GLN A 65 -8.80 -10.48 -8.83
C GLN A 65 -9.09 -9.14 -9.53
N ILE A 66 -9.97 -9.12 -10.53
CA ILE A 66 -10.38 -7.90 -11.23
C ILE A 66 -10.98 -6.89 -10.24
N LYS A 67 -11.78 -7.36 -9.29
CA LYS A 67 -12.37 -6.50 -8.26
C LYS A 67 -11.28 -5.86 -7.38
N VAL A 68 -10.37 -6.66 -6.83
CA VAL A 68 -9.24 -6.13 -6.04
C VAL A 68 -8.42 -5.13 -6.85
N ALA A 69 -8.08 -5.46 -8.11
CA ALA A 69 -7.30 -4.60 -9.00
C ALA A 69 -8.01 -3.26 -9.27
N SER A 70 -9.32 -3.29 -9.55
CA SER A 70 -10.12 -2.09 -9.83
C SER A 70 -10.14 -1.14 -8.63
N HIS A 71 -10.36 -1.68 -7.43
CA HIS A 71 -10.33 -0.88 -6.20
C HIS A 71 -8.93 -0.33 -5.89
N LEU A 72 -7.87 -1.11 -6.14
CA LEU A 72 -6.49 -0.66 -5.94
C LEU A 72 -6.09 0.44 -6.93
N ILE A 73 -6.48 0.35 -8.20
CA ILE A 73 -6.24 1.39 -9.21
C ILE A 73 -6.89 2.71 -8.77
N GLN A 74 -8.15 2.65 -8.31
CA GLN A 74 -8.84 3.82 -7.79
C GLN A 74 -8.13 4.39 -6.55
N TYR A 75 -7.73 3.52 -5.61
CA TYR A 75 -7.00 3.92 -4.41
C TYR A 75 -5.69 4.64 -4.74
N ILE A 76 -4.87 4.07 -5.64
CA ILE A 76 -3.61 4.64 -6.08
C ILE A 76 -3.84 6.01 -6.75
N THR A 77 -4.85 6.11 -7.60
CA THR A 77 -5.21 7.37 -8.26
C THR A 77 -5.57 8.44 -7.22
N LEU A 78 -6.39 8.11 -6.22
CA LEU A 78 -6.84 9.07 -5.19
C LEU A 78 -5.76 9.43 -4.18
N LYS A 79 -4.89 8.48 -3.80
CA LYS A 79 -3.87 8.67 -2.75
C LYS A 79 -2.56 9.22 -3.27
N LEU A 80 -2.14 8.80 -4.45
CA LEU A 80 -0.84 9.15 -5.03
C LEU A 80 -0.95 10.11 -6.22
N GLY A 81 -2.16 10.32 -6.75
CA GLY A 81 -2.36 11.10 -7.96
C GLY A 81 -1.78 10.43 -9.21
N TRP A 82 -1.61 9.09 -9.17
CA TRP A 82 -1.03 8.32 -10.27
C TRP A 82 -2.14 7.68 -11.08
N PRO A 83 -2.51 8.25 -12.24
CA PRO A 83 -3.50 7.63 -13.09
C PRO A 83 -2.91 6.37 -13.73
N LEU A 84 -3.52 5.22 -13.45
CA LEU A 84 -3.12 3.94 -14.02
C LEU A 84 -4.07 3.56 -15.15
N TYR A 85 -3.66 3.89 -16.38
CA TYR A 85 -4.41 3.53 -17.58
C TYR A 85 -3.93 2.21 -18.16
N ALA A 86 -4.86 1.44 -18.73
CA ALA A 86 -4.51 0.33 -19.62
C ALA A 86 -3.82 0.92 -20.86
N THR A 87 -2.55 0.55 -21.07
CA THR A 87 -1.74 1.00 -22.21
C THR A 87 -1.31 -0.16 -23.12
N GLY A 88 -1.75 -1.38 -22.80
CA GLY A 88 -1.50 -2.58 -23.59
C GLY A 88 -2.63 -2.89 -24.60
N PRO A 89 -2.41 -3.84 -25.52
CA PRO A 89 -3.47 -4.37 -26.37
C PRO A 89 -4.50 -5.15 -25.53
N GLU A 90 -5.77 -5.01 -25.90
CA GLU A 90 -6.89 -5.84 -25.42
C GLU A 90 -6.96 -7.17 -26.17
#